data_AF-A0A4Q7UQR5-F1
#
_entry.id   AF-A0A4Q7UQR5-F1
#
_cell.length_a   1.000
_cell.length_b   1.000
_cell.length_c   1.000
_cell.angle_alpha   90.00
_cell.angle_beta   90.00
_cell.angle_gamma   90.00
#
_symmetry.space_group_name_H-M   'P 1'
#
loop_
_entity.id
_entity.type
_entity.pdbx_description
1 polymer ?
#
loop_
_entity_poly.entity_id
_entity_poly.type
_entity_poly.pdbx_seq_one_letter_code
_entity_poly.pdbx_strand_id
1 'polypeptide(L)'
;MAGMDIYEDARTVSRSDLAAWLRQLAHQLESDGRLFYGAAGAVSVADTVRCELEIEQESETELSVEIEFSWTVPTSAPAVEAVEEPPSGDQQAEVAPEA
;
A
#
# COMPACT_ATOMS: atom_id res chain seq x y z
N MET A 1 -19.06 -0.83 11.07
CA MET A 1 -19.06 0.37 10.22
C MET A 1 -18.81 -0.11 8.80
N ALA A 2 -19.66 0.24 7.84
CA ALA A 2 -19.46 -0.17 6.45
C ALA A 2 -18.14 0.44 5.94
N GLY A 3 -17.25 -0.38 5.40
CA GLY A 3 -16.10 0.12 4.65
C GLY A 3 -16.60 0.93 3.46
N MET A 4 -15.93 2.04 3.15
CA MET A 4 -16.28 2.86 2.00
C MET A 4 -15.53 2.31 0.79
N ASP A 5 -16.26 1.92 -0.26
CA ASP A 5 -15.66 1.56 -1.53
C ASP A 5 -15.07 2.80 -2.19
N ILE A 6 -13.76 2.77 -2.43
CA ILE A 6 -13.04 3.89 -3.05
C ILE A 6 -13.14 3.87 -4.58
N TYR A 7 -13.52 2.73 -5.17
CA TYR A 7 -13.67 2.52 -6.61
C TYR A 7 -14.40 1.19 -6.91
N GLU A 8 -15.22 1.14 -7.96
CA GLU A 8 -15.87 -0.07 -8.49
C GLU A 8 -15.88 -0.04 -10.03
N ASP A 9 -15.55 -1.16 -10.69
CA ASP A 9 -15.71 -1.39 -12.14
C ASP A 9 -16.36 -2.77 -12.37
N ALA A 10 -17.63 -2.77 -12.75
CA ALA A 10 -18.41 -3.98 -13.02
C ALA A 10 -18.80 -4.06 -14.50
N ARG A 11 -18.37 -5.11 -15.18
CA ARG A 11 -18.59 -5.30 -16.63
C ARG A 11 -18.53 -6.76 -17.05
N THR A 12 -19.29 -7.11 -18.09
CA THR A 12 -19.16 -8.39 -18.80
C THR A 12 -18.12 -8.26 -19.90
N VAL A 13 -17.10 -9.11 -19.87
CA VAL A 13 -15.98 -9.09 -20.82
C VAL A 13 -15.76 -10.46 -21.45
N SER A 14 -15.08 -10.49 -22.59
CA SER A 14 -14.64 -11.76 -23.18
C SER A 14 -13.52 -12.40 -22.35
N ARG A 15 -13.32 -13.72 -22.50
CA ARG A 15 -12.20 -14.43 -21.86
C ARG A 15 -10.82 -13.85 -22.24
N SER A 16 -10.65 -13.36 -23.46
CA SER A 16 -9.40 -12.72 -23.90
C SER A 16 -9.18 -11.38 -23.23
N ASP A 17 -10.24 -10.59 -23.04
CA ASP A 17 -10.15 -9.29 -22.37
C ASP A 17 -9.87 -9.46 -20.87
N LEU A 18 -10.51 -10.45 -20.23
CA LEU A 18 -10.20 -10.82 -18.85
C LEU A 18 -8.72 -11.21 -18.70
N ALA A 19 -8.19 -12.05 -19.60
CA ALA A 19 -6.79 -12.43 -19.57
C ALA A 19 -5.84 -11.24 -19.82
N ALA A 20 -6.21 -10.29 -20.69
CA ALA A 20 -5.45 -9.06 -20.88
C ALA A 20 -5.44 -8.20 -19.61
N TRP A 21 -6.59 -8.07 -18.95
CA TRP A 21 -6.72 -7.32 -17.70
C TRP A 21 -5.89 -7.93 -16.56
N LEU A 22 -5.93 -9.26 -16.37
CA LEU A 22 -5.11 -9.94 -15.37
C LEU A 22 -3.60 -9.74 -15.61
N ARG A 23 -3.15 -9.79 -16.87
CA ARG A 23 -1.75 -9.50 -17.21
C ARG A 23 -1.37 -8.05 -16.91
N GLN A 24 -2.29 -7.11 -17.17
CA GLN A 24 -2.07 -5.71 -16.84
C GLN A 24 -1.95 -5.50 -15.32
N LEU A 25 -2.80 -6.15 -14.52
CA LEU A 25 -2.69 -6.10 -13.06
C LEU A 25 -1.35 -6.66 -12.57
N ALA A 26 -0.96 -7.83 -13.08
CA ALA A 26 0.34 -8.44 -12.75
C ALA A 26 1.50 -7.50 -13.09
N HIS A 27 1.50 -6.90 -14.28
CA HIS A 27 2.55 -5.98 -14.70
C HIS A 27 2.65 -4.73 -13.81
N GLN A 28 1.51 -4.17 -13.38
CA GLN A 28 1.48 -3.02 -12.47
C GLN A 28 2.06 -3.35 -11.09
N LEU A 29 1.72 -4.53 -10.55
CA LEU A 29 2.28 -5.03 -9.29
C LEU A 29 3.79 -5.23 -9.38
N GLU A 30 4.28 -5.82 -10.49
CA GLU A 30 5.71 -6.08 -10.70
C GLU A 30 6.53 -4.80 -10.91
N SER A 31 5.99 -3.82 -11.62
CA SER A 31 6.77 -2.65 -12.06
C SER A 31 6.83 -1.56 -10.99
N ASP A 32 5.67 -1.18 -10.45
CA ASP A 32 5.53 0.00 -9.58
C ASP A 32 5.08 -0.37 -8.16
N GLY A 33 4.62 -1.61 -7.93
CA GLY A 33 3.98 -1.99 -6.67
C GLY A 33 2.68 -1.24 -6.41
N ARG A 34 2.00 -0.78 -7.47
CA ARG A 34 0.77 0.04 -7.38
C ARG A 34 -0.31 -0.52 -8.28
N LEU A 35 -1.58 -0.35 -7.88
CA LEU A 35 -2.73 -0.65 -8.71
C LEU A 35 -3.43 0.64 -9.11
N PHE A 36 -3.54 0.88 -10.41
CA PHE A 36 -4.21 2.04 -11.00
C PHE A 36 -5.65 1.71 -11.34
N TYR A 37 -6.59 2.53 -10.88
CA TYR A 37 -8.03 2.40 -11.15
C TYR A 37 -8.51 3.56 -12.04
N GLY A 38 -7.89 3.66 -13.21
CA GLY A 38 -8.16 4.69 -14.21
C GLY A 38 -7.67 6.08 -13.79
N ALA A 39 -8.37 7.12 -14.24
CA ALA A 39 -8.03 8.52 -13.89
C ALA A 39 -8.34 8.87 -12.42
N ALA A 40 -9.03 7.99 -11.69
CA ALA A 40 -9.44 8.23 -10.31
C ALA A 40 -8.28 8.06 -9.31
N GLY A 41 -7.21 7.35 -9.68
CA GLY A 41 -6.00 7.28 -8.87
C GLY A 41 -5.32 5.92 -8.88
N ALA A 42 -4.49 5.70 -7.87
CA ALA A 42 -3.79 4.44 -7.65
C ALA A 42 -3.55 4.18 -6.16
N VAL A 43 -3.60 2.91 -5.76
CA VAL A 43 -3.21 2.46 -4.42
C VAL A 43 -1.84 1.80 -4.44
N SER A 44 -1.03 2.01 -3.40
CA SER A 44 0.22 1.27 -3.21
C SER A 44 -0.07 -0.05 -2.52
N VAL A 45 0.52 -1.12 -3.05
CA VAL A 45 0.41 -2.49 -2.54
C VAL A 45 1.65 -2.78 -1.69
N ALA A 46 1.47 -3.47 -0.56
CA ALA A 46 2.59 -3.86 0.29
C ALA A 46 3.45 -4.94 -0.38
N ASP A 47 4.73 -5.02 0.00
CA ASP A 47 5.68 -6.05 -0.49
C ASP A 47 5.20 -7.48 -0.18
N THR A 48 4.34 -7.64 0.83
CA THR A 48 3.71 -8.91 1.18
C THR A 48 2.24 -8.68 1.49
N VAL A 49 1.38 -9.45 0.83
CA VAL A 49 -0.06 -9.40 0.99
C VAL A 49 -0.60 -10.78 1.38
N ARG A 50 -1.75 -10.82 2.04
CA ARG A 50 -2.55 -12.04 2.09
C ARG A 50 -3.25 -12.19 0.73
N CYS A 51 -3.23 -13.38 0.16
CA CYS A 51 -3.83 -13.66 -1.15
C CYS A 51 -4.68 -14.94 -1.07
N GLU A 52 -5.89 -14.89 -1.60
CA GLU A 52 -6.84 -15.99 -1.64
C GLU A 52 -7.40 -16.13 -3.07
N LEU A 53 -7.57 -17.38 -3.51
CA LEU A 53 -8.22 -17.75 -4.77
C LEU A 53 -9.39 -18.66 -4.41
N GLU A 54 -10.59 -18.21 -4.72
CA GLU A 54 -11.81 -18.95 -4.48
C GLU A 54 -12.47 -19.32 -5.81
N ILE A 55 -12.99 -20.55 -5.89
CA ILE A 55 -13.72 -21.06 -7.04
C ILE A 55 -14.96 -21.74 -6.49
N GLU A 56 -16.12 -21.14 -6.75
CA GLU A 56 -17.38 -21.57 -6.17
C GLU A 56 -18.42 -21.84 -7.24
N GLN A 57 -19.18 -22.92 -7.05
CA GLN A 57 -20.36 -23.21 -7.85
C GLN A 57 -21.59 -22.67 -7.13
N GLU A 58 -22.04 -21.48 -7.52
CA GLU A 58 -23.18 -20.78 -6.93
C GLU A 58 -24.51 -21.48 -7.22
N SER A 59 -24.61 -22.12 -8.40
CA SER A 59 -25.76 -22.92 -8.81
C SER A 59 -25.37 -23.98 -9.85
N GLU A 60 -26.32 -24.79 -10.32
CA GLU A 60 -26.06 -25.77 -11.38
C GLU A 60 -25.50 -25.12 -12.67
N THR A 61 -25.74 -23.82 -12.88
CA THR A 61 -25.38 -23.10 -14.11
C THR A 61 -24.46 -21.91 -13.90
N GLU A 62 -24.04 -21.64 -12.66
CA GLU A 62 -23.24 -20.47 -12.31
C GLU A 62 -21.97 -20.86 -11.57
N LEU A 63 -20.85 -20.30 -12.01
CA LEU A 63 -19.52 -20.48 -11.43
C LEU A 63 -18.93 -19.10 -11.16
N SER A 64 -18.51 -18.86 -9.92
CA SER A 64 -17.73 -17.69 -9.53
C SER A 64 -16.26 -18.06 -9.38
N VAL A 65 -15.37 -17.15 -9.78
CA VAL A 65 -13.93 -17.26 -9.55
C VAL A 65 -13.45 -15.91 -9.06
N GLU A 66 -12.89 -15.89 -7.86
CA GLU A 66 -12.49 -14.66 -7.16
C GLU A 66 -11.02 -14.71 -6.79
N ILE A 67 -10.33 -13.59 -6.99
CA ILE A 67 -8.95 -13.39 -6.55
C ILE A 67 -8.97 -12.19 -5.61
N GLU A 68 -8.78 -12.44 -4.32
CA GLU A 68 -8.71 -11.40 -3.31
C GLU A 68 -7.29 -11.27 -2.77
N PHE A 69 -6.84 -10.04 -2.57
CA PHE A 69 -5.62 -9.77 -1.83
C PHE A 69 -5.80 -8.55 -0.92
N SER A 70 -5.30 -8.67 0.31
CA SER A 70 -5.51 -7.68 1.36
C SER A 70 -4.24 -7.43 2.17
N TRP A 71 -4.10 -6.19 2.64
CA TRP A 71 -2.99 -5.72 3.46
C TRP A 71 -3.43 -4.58 4.37
N THR A 72 -2.67 -4.33 5.43
CA THR A 72 -2.88 -3.19 6.31
C THR A 72 -2.04 -2.01 5.85
N VAL A 73 -2.64 -0.82 5.82
CA VAL A 73 -1.91 0.42 5.58
C VAL A 73 -1.51 1.00 6.93
N PRO A 74 -0.21 1.24 7.21
CA PRO A 74 0.20 1.83 8.47
C PRO A 74 -0.38 3.24 8.58
N THR A 75 -1.10 3.49 9.67
CA THR A 75 -1.47 4.86 10.02
C THR A 75 -0.18 5.61 10.33
N SER A 76 0.16 6.62 9.54
CA SER A 76 1.29 7.48 9.88
C SER A 76 0.90 8.25 11.14
N ALA A 77 1.42 7.83 12.29
CA ALA A 77 1.49 8.72 13.44
C ALA A 77 2.34 9.94 13.05
N PRO A 78 1.95 11.16 13.40
CA PRO A 78 2.74 12.34 13.08
C PRO A 78 4.14 12.17 13.67
N ALA A 79 5.16 12.34 12.83
CA ALA A 79 6.55 12.40 13.26
C ALA A 79 6.68 13.58 14.24
N VAL A 80 6.75 13.28 15.53
CA VAL A 80 7.28 14.24 16.49
C VAL A 80 8.75 14.44 16.12
N GLU A 81 9.06 15.62 15.61
CA GLU A 81 10.42 16.07 15.38
C GLU A 81 11.21 15.85 16.67
N ALA A 82 12.18 14.94 16.62
CA ALA A 82 13.19 14.85 17.65
C ALA A 82 14.01 16.15 17.57
N VAL A 83 13.71 17.09 18.46
CA VAL A 83 14.55 18.25 18.70
C VAL A 83 15.87 17.70 19.26
N GLU A 84 16.89 17.60 18.42
CA GLU A 84 18.28 17.47 18.87
C GLU A 84 18.65 18.77 19.60
N GLU A 85 18.53 18.79 20.93
CA GLU A 85 19.27 19.76 21.73
C GLU A 85 20.77 19.38 21.70
N PRO A 86 21.67 20.29 21.28
CA PRO A 86 23.09 19.98 21.19
C PRO A 86 23.72 19.78 22.59
N PRO A 87 24.80 18.99 22.71
CA PRO A 87 25.48 18.79 23.97
C PRO A 87 26.08 20.12 24.46
N SER A 88 25.63 20.57 25.64
CA SER A 88 26.30 21.64 26.40
C SER A 88 27.69 21.15 26.81
N GLY A 89 28.72 21.59 26.08
CA GLY A 89 30.11 21.37 26.42
C GLY A 89 30.59 22.32 27.52
N ASP A 90 31.04 21.75 28.64
CA ASP A 90 31.90 22.40 29.63
C ASP A 90 33.18 22.96 29.00
N GLN A 91 33.57 24.17 29.41
CA GLN A 91 34.95 24.60 29.74
C GLN A 91 34.97 26.10 30.06
N GLN A 92 34.86 26.44 31.35
CA GLN A 92 35.11 27.79 31.84
C GLN A 92 36.58 27.92 32.26
N ALA A 93 37.34 28.56 31.37
CA ALA A 93 38.54 29.38 31.55
C ALA A 93 39.47 29.12 32.76
N GLU A 94 40.62 28.55 32.43
CA GLU A 94 41.92 28.77 33.08
C GLU A 94 42.28 30.27 33.04
N VAL A 95 42.50 30.90 34.20
CA VAL A 95 43.14 32.22 34.32
C VAL A 95 44.17 32.20 35.45
N ALA A 96 45.44 32.09 35.06
CA ALA A 96 46.59 32.64 35.77
C ALA A 96 47.46 33.34 34.70
N PRO A 97 47.98 34.55 34.96
CA PRO A 97 49.29 34.61 35.64
C PRO A 97 49.54 35.78 36.60
N GLU A 98 50.53 35.53 37.48
CA GLU A 98 51.55 36.39 38.12
C GLU A 98 51.21 37.70 38.86
N ALA A 99 51.55 37.71 40.16
CA ALA A 99 52.59 38.58 40.74
C ALA A 99 53.23 37.92 41.98
#